data_AF-A0A0F9KMM9-F1
#
_entry.id   AF-A0A0F9KMM9-F1
#
_cell.length_a   1.000
_cell.length_b   1.000
_cell.length_c   1.000
_cell.angle_alpha   90.00
_cell.angle_beta   90.00
_cell.angle_gamma   90.00
#
_symmetry.space_group_name_H-M   'P 1'
#
loop_
_entity.id
_entity.type
_entity.pdbx_description
1 polymer ?
#
loop_
_entity_poly.entity_id
_entity_poly.type
_entity_poly.pdbx_seq_one_letter_code
_entity_poly.pdbx_strand_id
1 'polypeptide(L)'
;MTSLTIHGGISTIGGNCVIIEESNTRIMLDNGMCFSAEGAYYKDFSRPRTNNDLRDYLKLGLIPEIPGIYGKEKINDVCLEDVDSKSGYLFKANLISYEDYIEAKDTPYISALFLSHAHLDHLRNIMFMAPEIPI
;
A
#
# COMPACT_ATOMS: atom_id res chain seq x y z
N MET A 1 12.85 -10.33 -19.78
CA MET A 1 13.87 -10.44 -18.72
C MET A 1 13.10 -10.32 -17.44
N THR A 2 13.12 -11.37 -16.64
CA THR A 2 12.44 -11.40 -15.35
C THR A 2 13.18 -10.52 -14.35
N SER A 3 12.46 -9.70 -13.59
CA SER A 3 13.01 -8.95 -12.45
C SER A 3 12.22 -9.20 -11.18
N LEU A 4 12.93 -9.14 -10.06
CA LEU A 4 12.39 -9.28 -8.72
C LEU A 4 12.64 -7.99 -7.93
N THR A 5 11.59 -7.40 -7.39
CA THR A 5 11.67 -6.24 -6.50
C THR A 5 11.16 -6.64 -5.13
N ILE A 6 12.03 -6.53 -4.11
CA ILE A 6 11.70 -6.90 -2.73
C ILE A 6 11.38 -5.60 -1.98
N HIS A 7 10.09 -5.39 -1.68
CA HIS A 7 9.60 -4.20 -0.97
C HIS A 7 9.59 -4.38 0.54
N GLY A 8 9.52 -5.63 1.03
CA GLY A 8 9.55 -5.94 2.45
C GLY A 8 9.95 -7.38 2.76
N GLY A 9 10.12 -7.70 4.04
CA GLY A 9 10.69 -8.96 4.51
C GLY A 9 12.23 -9.02 4.45
N ILE A 10 12.91 -7.90 4.20
CA ILE A 10 14.38 -7.84 4.13
C ILE A 10 14.94 -7.69 5.54
N SER A 11 15.68 -8.71 6.01
CA SER A 11 16.32 -8.71 7.33
C SER A 11 15.33 -8.49 8.49
N THR A 12 14.06 -8.86 8.30
CA THR A 12 12.98 -8.74 9.28
C THR A 12 12.13 -9.99 9.29
N ILE A 13 11.44 -10.24 10.41
CA ILE A 13 10.34 -11.20 10.44
C ILE A 13 9.06 -10.44 10.11
N GLY A 14 8.48 -10.79 8.98
CA GLY A 14 7.26 -10.20 8.46
C GLY A 14 7.45 -8.92 7.66
N GLY A 15 6.33 -8.38 7.18
CA GLY A 15 6.31 -7.32 6.18
C GLY A 15 6.52 -7.84 4.76
N ASN A 16 6.15 -9.11 4.48
CA ASN A 16 6.44 -9.73 3.19
C ASN A 16 5.70 -8.97 2.07
N CYS A 17 6.47 -8.53 1.07
CA CYS A 17 5.94 -7.86 -0.11
C CYS A 17 6.99 -7.96 -1.23
N VAL A 18 6.69 -8.75 -2.25
CA VAL A 18 7.60 -9.00 -3.36
C VAL A 18 6.85 -8.82 -4.67
N ILE A 19 7.45 -8.13 -5.64
CA ILE A 19 6.92 -8.00 -6.99
C ILE A 19 7.82 -8.75 -7.96
N ILE A 20 7.21 -9.59 -8.79
CA ILE A 20 7.85 -10.24 -9.93
C ILE A 20 7.32 -9.57 -11.19
N GLU A 21 8.23 -9.16 -12.07
CA GLU A 21 7.90 -8.53 -13.34
C GLU A 21 8.51 -9.33 -14.50
N GLU A 22 7.70 -9.62 -15.51
CA GLU A 22 8.12 -10.16 -16.80
C GLU A 22 7.41 -9.40 -17.92
N SER A 23 8.19 -8.83 -18.84
CA SER A 23 7.67 -7.98 -19.92
C SER A 23 6.88 -6.78 -19.36
N ASN A 24 5.56 -6.76 -19.47
CA ASN A 24 4.69 -5.71 -18.91
C ASN A 24 3.72 -6.24 -17.85
N THR A 25 3.94 -7.48 -17.38
CA THR A 25 3.08 -8.13 -16.39
C THR A 25 3.78 -8.15 -15.06
N ARG A 26 3.08 -7.71 -14.01
CA ARG A 26 3.57 -7.76 -12.63
C ARG A 26 2.63 -8.59 -11.78
N ILE A 27 3.20 -9.50 -10.99
CA ILE A 27 2.48 -10.18 -9.91
C ILE A 27 3.11 -9.79 -8.59
N MET A 28 2.27 -9.72 -7.55
CA MET A 28 2.71 -9.49 -6.19
C MET A 28 2.61 -10.80 -5.40
N LEU A 29 3.60 -11.09 -4.55
CA LEU A 29 3.55 -12.15 -3.56
C LEU A 29 3.46 -11.49 -2.19
N ASP A 30 2.33 -11.75 -1.51
CA ASP A 30 1.98 -11.19 -0.21
C ASP A 30 1.95 -9.65 -0.15
N ASN A 31 1.25 -9.12 0.85
CA ASN A 31 1.39 -7.73 1.27
C ASN A 31 1.09 -7.65 2.77
N GLY A 32 2.12 -7.88 3.57
CA GLY A 32 1.98 -8.12 5.00
C GLY A 32 2.50 -7.02 5.91
N MET A 33 2.14 -7.11 7.19
CA MET A 33 2.59 -6.21 8.25
C MET A 33 3.97 -6.58 8.80
N CYS A 34 4.83 -5.60 9.04
CA CYS A 34 6.04 -5.77 9.84
C CYS A 34 5.77 -5.35 11.30
N PHE A 35 5.59 -6.32 12.19
CA PHE A 35 5.23 -6.07 13.60
C PHE A 35 6.26 -5.22 14.36
N SER A 36 7.55 -5.44 14.11
CA SER A 36 8.61 -4.70 14.78
C SER A 36 8.65 -3.24 14.34
N ALA A 37 8.49 -2.98 13.03
CA ALA A 37 8.45 -1.63 12.48
C ALA A 37 7.21 -0.87 12.97
N GLU A 38 6.04 -1.50 12.93
CA GLU A 38 4.79 -0.85 13.38
C GLU A 38 4.81 -0.58 14.88
N GLY A 39 5.30 -1.53 15.67
CA GLY A 39 5.51 -1.38 17.10
C GLY A 39 6.54 -0.31 17.45
N ALA A 40 7.31 0.25 16.52
CA ALA A 40 8.15 1.41 16.81
C ALA A 40 7.32 2.70 16.96
N TYR A 41 6.11 2.76 16.38
CA TYR A 41 5.27 3.95 16.34
C TYR A 41 3.94 3.77 17.08
N TYR A 42 3.28 2.62 16.90
CA TYR A 42 1.97 2.34 17.49
C TYR A 42 2.14 1.32 18.62
N LYS A 43 2.30 1.83 19.84
CA LYS A 43 2.36 1.03 21.07
C LYS A 43 1.43 1.59 22.15
N ASP A 44 0.96 0.69 23.00
CA ASP A 44 0.14 0.96 24.18
C ASP A 44 -1.14 1.74 23.85
N PHE A 45 -1.10 3.05 24.00
CA PHE A 45 -2.22 3.97 23.80
C PHE A 45 -2.24 4.63 22.43
N SER A 46 -1.14 4.54 21.66
CA SER A 46 -1.05 5.10 20.31
C SER A 46 -1.53 4.10 19.27
N ARG A 47 -2.52 4.49 18.48
CA ARG A 47 -3.11 3.66 17.43
C ARG A 47 -3.14 4.42 16.10
N PRO A 48 -3.14 3.70 14.96
CA PRO A 48 -3.49 4.29 13.67
C PRO A 48 -4.80 5.06 13.76
N ARG A 49 -4.88 6.15 13.00
CA ARG A 49 -6.13 6.91 12.84
C ARG A 49 -7.12 6.04 12.06
N THR A 50 -8.42 6.24 12.28
CA THR A 50 -9.45 5.49 11.54
C THR A 50 -9.59 5.93 10.09
N ASN A 51 -9.28 7.20 9.81
CA ASN A 51 -9.29 7.80 8.48
C ASN A 51 -7.85 8.19 8.11
N ASN A 52 -7.51 8.04 6.82
CA ASN A 52 -6.22 8.47 6.27
C ASN A 52 -5.00 7.74 6.89
N ASP A 53 -5.20 6.51 7.39
CA ASP A 53 -4.16 5.65 7.93
C ASP A 53 -3.10 5.30 6.87
N LEU A 54 -3.50 5.02 5.62
CA LEU A 54 -2.54 4.73 4.53
C LEU A 54 -1.46 5.81 4.41
N ARG A 55 -1.83 7.10 4.49
CA ARG A 55 -0.88 8.21 4.40
C ARG A 55 0.16 8.16 5.52
N ASP A 56 -0.28 7.95 6.75
CA ASP A 56 0.63 7.84 7.89
C ASP A 56 1.53 6.61 7.75
N TYR A 57 0.98 5.48 7.30
CA TYR A 57 1.76 4.26 7.05
C TYR A 57 2.84 4.46 5.98
N LEU A 58 2.51 5.11 4.86
CA LEU A 58 3.47 5.46 3.81
C LEU A 58 4.54 6.38 4.40
N LYS A 59 4.14 7.42 5.15
CA LYS A 59 5.08 8.40 5.69
C LYS A 59 6.02 7.84 6.76
N LEU A 60 5.56 6.86 7.53
CA LEU A 60 6.34 6.15 8.54
C LEU A 60 7.17 5.00 7.96
N GLY A 61 7.01 4.68 6.66
CA GLY A 61 7.70 3.57 6.01
C GLY A 61 7.21 2.19 6.46
N LEU A 62 5.96 2.08 6.91
CA LEU A 62 5.34 0.83 7.37
C LEU A 62 4.72 0.00 6.23
N ILE A 63 4.53 0.64 5.07
CA ILE A 63 4.03 0.04 3.83
C ILE A 63 4.80 0.67 2.65
N PRO A 64 5.11 -0.08 1.58
CA PRO A 64 5.90 0.46 0.47
C PRO A 64 5.16 1.51 -0.36
N GLU A 65 5.88 2.43 -0.99
CA GLU A 65 5.29 3.44 -1.88
C GLU A 65 5.14 2.88 -3.32
N ILE A 66 4.19 1.96 -3.52
CA ILE A 66 3.93 1.34 -4.84
C ILE A 66 2.79 2.09 -5.55
N PRO A 67 3.02 2.70 -6.72
CA PRO A 67 1.97 3.42 -7.44
C PRO A 67 0.94 2.45 -8.02
N GLY A 68 -0.32 2.86 -8.05
CA GLY A 68 -1.36 2.12 -8.77
C GLY A 68 -1.81 0.82 -8.10
N ILE A 69 -1.55 0.63 -6.80
CA ILE A 69 -2.08 -0.52 -6.05
C ILE A 69 -3.05 -0.15 -4.92
N TYR A 70 -3.07 1.12 -4.50
CA TYR A 70 -3.93 1.62 -3.42
C TYR A 70 -5.16 2.33 -3.96
N GLY A 71 -6.33 2.10 -3.35
CA GLY A 71 -7.59 2.72 -3.78
C GLY A 71 -7.63 4.24 -3.58
N LYS A 72 -8.38 4.96 -4.41
CA LYS A 72 -8.49 6.43 -4.38
C LYS A 72 -9.07 6.96 -3.07
N GLU A 73 -9.95 6.19 -2.44
CA GLU A 73 -10.55 6.43 -1.13
C GLU A 73 -9.56 6.30 0.02
N LYS A 74 -8.46 5.55 -0.18
CA LYS A 74 -7.35 5.48 0.78
C LYS A 74 -6.30 6.57 0.53
N ILE A 75 -6.14 6.97 -0.73
CA ILE A 75 -5.20 8.03 -1.13
C ILE A 75 -5.71 9.44 -0.76
N ASN A 76 -7.02 9.69 -0.85
CA ASN A 76 -7.64 10.98 -0.55
C ASN A 76 -8.61 10.84 0.63
N ASP A 77 -8.49 11.73 1.62
CA ASP A 77 -9.44 11.83 2.72
C ASP A 77 -10.81 12.36 2.24
N VAL A 78 -11.88 11.72 2.68
CA VAL A 78 -13.27 12.02 2.29
C VAL A 78 -13.78 13.31 2.97
N CYS A 79 -13.09 13.82 3.99
CA CYS A 79 -13.58 14.95 4.82
C CYS A 79 -13.32 16.36 4.26
N LEU A 80 -13.13 16.57 2.95
CA LEU A 80 -12.56 17.81 2.40
C LEU A 80 -13.42 18.52 1.34
N GLU A 81 -14.64 18.92 1.68
CA GLU A 81 -15.42 19.75 0.75
C GLU A 81 -14.88 21.20 0.66
N ASP A 82 -14.16 21.71 1.67
CA ASP A 82 -13.77 23.13 1.79
C ASP A 82 -12.32 23.39 2.27
N VAL A 83 -11.35 22.57 1.86
CA VAL A 83 -9.95 22.74 2.32
C VAL A 83 -9.24 23.84 1.53
N ASP A 84 -8.60 24.77 2.25
CA ASP A 84 -7.71 25.76 1.65
C ASP A 84 -6.62 25.07 0.80
N SER A 85 -6.41 25.58 -0.41
CA SER A 85 -5.46 25.03 -1.39
C SER A 85 -4.04 24.78 -0.82
N LYS A 86 -3.62 25.52 0.21
CA LYS A 86 -2.30 25.35 0.84
C LYS A 86 -2.24 24.17 1.81
N SER A 87 -3.39 23.64 2.26
CA SER A 87 -3.48 22.59 3.28
C SER A 87 -3.84 21.22 2.72
N GLY A 88 -4.16 21.11 1.42
CA GLY A 88 -4.57 19.85 0.79
C GLY A 88 -3.56 18.70 0.92
N TYR A 89 -2.26 19.02 1.01
CA TYR A 89 -1.19 18.02 1.19
C TYR A 89 -1.29 17.23 2.51
N LEU A 90 -2.04 17.74 3.50
CA LEU A 90 -2.24 17.05 4.78
C LEU A 90 -3.20 15.86 4.66
N PHE A 91 -3.98 15.81 3.58
CA PHE A 91 -5.12 14.90 3.45
C PHE A 91 -5.07 14.06 2.17
N LYS A 92 -4.00 14.20 1.39
CA LYS A 92 -3.74 13.42 0.19
C LYS A 92 -2.36 12.79 0.27
N ALA A 93 -2.28 11.47 0.09
CA ALA A 93 -1.00 10.80 -0.12
C ALA A 93 -0.44 11.19 -1.50
N ASN A 94 0.85 11.53 -1.56
CA ASN A 94 1.52 11.87 -2.82
C ASN A 94 1.91 10.60 -3.60
N LEU A 95 0.90 9.83 -4.00
CA LEU A 95 1.06 8.56 -4.70
C LEU A 95 -0.11 8.39 -5.67
N ILE A 96 0.15 7.78 -6.83
CA ILE A 96 -0.89 7.52 -7.85
C ILE A 96 -1.80 6.41 -7.34
N SER A 97 -3.11 6.64 -7.30
CA SER A 97 -4.08 5.61 -6.91
C SER A 97 -4.24 4.56 -8.01
N TYR A 98 -4.85 3.43 -7.69
CA TYR A 98 -5.16 2.38 -8.65
C TYR A 98 -5.95 2.90 -9.86
N GLU A 99 -6.99 3.67 -9.60
CA GLU A 99 -7.91 4.25 -10.58
C GLU A 99 -7.21 5.25 -11.48
N ASP A 100 -6.46 6.20 -10.89
CA ASP A 100 -5.69 7.19 -11.65
C ASP A 100 -4.60 6.50 -12.50
N TYR A 101 -4.03 5.37 -12.03
CA TYR A 101 -3.08 4.58 -12.79
C TYR A 101 -3.74 3.88 -13.98
N ILE A 102 -4.90 3.24 -13.78
CA ILE A 102 -5.69 2.59 -14.82
C ILE A 102 -6.08 3.60 -15.90
N GLU A 103 -6.58 4.78 -15.50
CA GLU A 103 -6.96 5.84 -16.44
C GLU A 103 -5.78 6.26 -17.34
N ALA A 104 -4.57 6.30 -16.78
CA ALA A 104 -3.37 6.72 -17.51
C ALA A 104 -2.72 5.61 -18.36
N LYS A 105 -2.92 4.33 -18.01
CA LYS A 105 -2.15 3.19 -18.56
C LYS A 105 -3.00 2.09 -19.18
N ASP A 106 -4.32 2.16 -19.05
CA ASP A 106 -5.30 1.17 -19.53
C ASP A 106 -5.07 -0.26 -19.01
N THR A 107 -4.20 -0.40 -18.00
CA THR A 107 -3.75 -1.67 -17.42
C THR A 107 -3.38 -1.47 -15.96
N PRO A 108 -3.66 -2.42 -15.05
CA PRO A 108 -3.31 -2.29 -13.64
C PRO A 108 -1.80 -2.36 -13.44
N TYR A 109 -1.28 -1.74 -12.38
CA TYR A 109 0.14 -1.83 -12.06
C TYR A 109 0.54 -3.27 -11.70
N ILE A 110 -0.30 -3.96 -10.92
CA ILE A 110 -0.20 -5.40 -10.58
C ILE A 110 -1.39 -6.13 -11.19
N SER A 111 -1.14 -7.24 -11.89
CA SER A 111 -2.18 -8.07 -12.50
C SER A 111 -2.89 -9.01 -11.52
N ALA A 112 -2.16 -9.50 -10.51
CA ALA A 112 -2.69 -10.32 -9.43
C ALA A 112 -1.74 -10.31 -8.23
N LEU A 113 -2.30 -10.47 -7.03
CA LEU A 113 -1.59 -10.79 -5.82
C LEU A 113 -1.75 -12.29 -5.54
N PHE A 114 -0.70 -12.97 -5.12
CA PHE A 114 -0.77 -14.32 -4.59
C PHE A 114 -0.49 -14.27 -3.09
N LEU A 115 -1.45 -14.75 -2.30
CA LEU A 115 -1.30 -14.85 -0.85
C LEU A 115 -0.80 -16.24 -0.49
N SER A 116 0.36 -16.30 0.16
CA SER A 116 0.97 -17.57 0.57
C SER A 116 0.16 -18.28 1.67
N HIS A 117 -0.28 -17.52 2.68
CA HIS A 117 -1.16 -17.96 3.77
C HIS A 117 -1.67 -16.76 4.59
N ALA A 118 -2.57 -17.01 5.55
CA ALA A 118 -3.34 -15.96 6.23
C ALA A 118 -2.72 -15.39 7.52
N HIS A 119 -1.41 -15.54 7.75
CA HIS A 119 -0.77 -14.79 8.84
C HIS A 119 -0.64 -13.30 8.48
N LEU A 120 -0.72 -12.43 9.49
CA LEU A 120 -0.81 -10.98 9.28
C LEU A 120 0.43 -10.38 8.62
N ASP A 121 1.57 -11.02 8.80
CA ASP A 121 2.83 -10.66 8.16
C ASP A 121 2.91 -11.01 6.66
N HIS A 122 1.83 -11.59 6.11
CA HIS A 122 1.61 -11.83 4.69
C HIS A 122 0.36 -11.12 4.15
N LEU A 123 -0.66 -10.90 4.99
CA LEU A 123 -2.00 -10.48 4.58
C LEU A 123 -2.36 -9.02 4.91
N ARG A 124 -1.89 -8.48 6.05
CA ARG A 124 -2.57 -7.32 6.68
C ARG A 124 -2.67 -6.11 5.74
N ASN A 125 -1.59 -5.77 5.04
CA ASN A 125 -1.53 -4.55 4.24
C ASN A 125 -2.42 -4.61 2.98
N ILE A 126 -2.98 -5.77 2.63
CA ILE A 126 -3.99 -5.90 1.56
C ILE A 126 -5.22 -5.03 1.83
N MET A 127 -5.54 -4.72 3.10
CA MET A 127 -6.65 -3.81 3.45
C MET A 127 -6.54 -2.38 2.88
N PHE A 128 -5.36 -1.99 2.40
CA PHE A 128 -5.11 -0.71 1.73
C PHE A 128 -5.19 -0.80 0.22
N MET A 129 -5.10 -2.01 -0.34
CA MET A 129 -5.07 -2.22 -1.77
C MET A 129 -6.46 -2.01 -2.39
N ALA A 130 -6.47 -1.63 -3.67
CA ALA A 130 -7.70 -1.54 -4.43
C ALA A 130 -8.36 -2.94 -4.52
N PRO A 131 -9.66 -3.07 -4.19
CA PRO A 131 -10.35 -4.35 -4.15
C PRO A 131 -10.50 -5.03 -5.52
N GLU A 132 -10.26 -4.30 -6.60
CA GLU A 132 -10.28 -4.81 -7.98
C GLU A 132 -9.06 -5.67 -8.31
N ILE A 133 -7.97 -5.59 -7.52
CA ILE A 133 -6.78 -6.42 -7.72
C ILE A 133 -7.11 -7.87 -7.33
N PRO A 134 -7.01 -8.84 -8.25
CA PRO A 134 -7.29 -10.25 -7.95
C PRO A 134 -6.31 -10.81 -6.91
N ILE A 135 -6.82 -11.65 -5.99
CA ILE A 135 -6.07 -12.40 -4.97
C ILE A 135 -6.26 -13.90 -5.19
#